data_AF-A0A0E0IQS4-F1
#
_entry.id   AF-A0A0E0IQS4-F1
#
_cell.length_a   1.000
_cell.length_b   1.000
_cell.length_c   1.000
_cell.angle_alpha   90.00
_cell.angle_beta   90.00
_cell.angle_gamma   90.00
#
_symmetry.space_group_name_H-M   'P 1'
#
loop_
_entity.id
_entity.type
_entity.pdbx_description
1 polymer ?
#
loop_
_entity_poly.entity_id
_entity_poly.type
_entity_poly.pdbx_seq_one_letter_code
_entity_poly.pdbx_strand_id
1 'polypeptide(L)' 'MVGKLVMTLPEEHCNSYDFAKFVCVKPLCFLTCKIFFQKHVRSYSCEGRWPKRKCVCEACYDN' A
#
# COMPACT_ATOMS: atom_id res chain seq x y z
N MET A 1 40.02 -7.12 8.32
CA MET A 1 38.57 -7.27 8.59
C MET A 1 37.85 -6.29 7.68
N VAL A 2 37.17 -6.77 6.64
CA VAL A 2 36.52 -5.91 5.64
C VAL A 2 35.20 -5.42 6.23
N GLY A 3 35.14 -4.13 6.57
CA GLY A 3 33.92 -3.51 7.08
C GLY A 3 32.82 -3.55 6.02
N LYS A 4 31.71 -4.22 6.34
CA LYS A 4 30.48 -4.15 5.55
C LYS A 4 29.93 -2.73 5.70
N LEU A 5 29.98 -1.96 4.62
CA LEU A 5 29.22 -0.72 4.50
C LEU A 5 27.74 -1.12 4.47
N VAL A 6 27.09 -1.12 5.63
CA VAL A 6 25.63 -1.20 5.72
C VAL A 6 25.13 0.16 5.26
N MET A 7 24.83 0.28 3.96
CA MET A 7 24.03 1.39 3.45
C MET A 7 22.66 1.29 4.14
N THR A 8 22.45 2.11 5.16
CA THR A 8 21.15 2.35 5.76
C THR A 8 20.30 2.98 4.65
N LEU A 9 19.51 2.15 3.96
CA LEU A 9 18.40 2.65 3.14
C LEU A 9 17.53 3.50 4.08
N PRO A 10 17.06 4.69 3.66
CA PRO A 10 16.11 5.46 4.45
C PRO A 10 14.96 4.54 4.87
N GLU A 11 14.57 4.57 6.15
CA GLU A 11 13.51 3.71 6.67
C GLU A 11 12.21 4.01 5.91
N GLU A 12 11.89 3.19 4.90
CA GLU A 12 10.62 3.29 4.17
C GLU A 12 9.49 2.96 5.16
N HIS A 13 8.73 3.97 5.58
CA HIS A 13 7.55 3.75 6.41
C HIS A 13 6.38 3.32 5.53
N CYS A 14 6.27 2.01 5.35
CA CYS A 14 5.16 1.38 4.66
C CYS A 14 4.00 1.08 5.61
N ASN A 15 2.82 1.61 5.31
CA ASN A 15 1.58 1.38 6.06
C ASN A 15 0.48 0.84 5.14
N SER A 16 -0.37 -0.03 5.68
CA SER A 16 -1.56 -0.55 4.98
C SER A 16 -2.82 0.17 5.43
N TYR A 17 -3.66 0.56 4.47
CA TYR A 17 -4.91 1.29 4.70
C TYR A 17 -6.09 0.57 4.03
N ASP A 18 -7.19 0.38 4.75
CA ASP A 18 -8.38 -0.27 4.23
C ASP A 18 -9.53 0.70 3.90
N PHE A 19 -10.16 0.49 2.74
CA PHE A 19 -11.31 1.26 2.26
C PHE A 19 -12.57 0.38 2.17
N ALA A 20 -13.73 1.04 2.33
CA ALA A 20 -15.03 0.41 2.43
C ALA A 20 -15.44 -0.46 1.22
N LYS A 21 -16.36 -1.40 1.49
CA LYS A 21 -16.68 -2.60 0.68
C LYS A 21 -17.01 -2.37 -0.80
N PHE A 22 -17.53 -1.21 -1.17
CA PHE A 22 -17.93 -0.93 -2.55
C PHE A 22 -16.74 -0.78 -3.50
N VAL A 23 -15.53 -0.57 -2.96
CA VAL A 23 -14.31 -0.30 -3.72
C VAL A 23 -13.58 -1.57 -4.16
N CYS A 24 -14.01 -2.77 -3.74
CA CYS A 24 -13.30 -4.02 -4.07
C CYS A 24 -13.54 -4.57 -5.49
N VAL A 25 -13.77 -3.68 -6.43
CA VAL A 25 -13.60 -3.92 -7.86
C VAL A 25 -12.18 -3.42 -8.17
N LYS A 26 -11.26 -4.30 -8.61
CA LYS A 26 -9.83 -3.97 -8.81
C LYS A 26 -9.55 -2.57 -9.39
N PRO A 27 -10.19 -2.12 -10.48
CA PRO A 27 -9.99 -0.77 -11.00
C PRO A 27 -10.39 0.35 -10.03
N LEU A 28 -11.48 0.19 -9.26
CA LEU A 28 -11.88 1.15 -8.24
C LEU A 28 -10.88 1.19 -7.08
N CYS A 29 -10.42 0.02 -6.63
CA CYS A 29 -9.41 -0.07 -5.57
C CYS A 29 -8.10 0.62 -5.96
N PHE A 30 -7.60 0.37 -7.17
CA PHE A 30 -6.43 1.05 -7.70
C PHE A 30 -6.63 2.57 -7.75
N LEU A 31 -7.75 3.05 -8.30
CA LEU A 31 -8.08 4.48 -8.37
C LEU A 31 -8.14 5.11 -6.98
N THR A 32 -8.79 4.48 -6.01
CA THR A 32 -8.86 4.97 -4.63
C THR A 32 -7.47 5.05 -4.01
N CYS A 33 -6.66 4.00 -4.07
CA CYS A 33 -5.30 4.03 -3.53
C CYS A 33 -4.49 5.16 -4.18
N LYS A 34 -4.57 5.30 -5.51
CA LYS A 34 -3.82 6.34 -6.24
C LYS A 34 -4.31 7.75 -5.96
N ILE A 35 -5.60 7.97 -5.70
CA ILE A 35 -6.14 9.29 -5.33
C ILE A 35 -5.62 9.70 -3.95
N PHE A 36 -5.63 8.79 -2.97
CA PHE A 36 -5.25 9.09 -1.59
C PHE A 36 -3.73 9.17 -1.38
N PHE A 37 -2.97 8.21 -1.93
CA PHE A 37 -1.54 8.08 -1.69
C PHE A 37 -0.68 8.48 -2.90
N GLN A 38 -1.27 8.79 -4.05
CA GLN A 38 -0.57 9.26 -5.24
C GLN A 38 0.58 8.33 -5.67
N LYS A 39 1.81 8.85 -5.67
CA LYS A 39 3.04 8.11 -6.03
C LYS A 39 3.53 7.18 -4.91
N HIS A 40 2.96 7.28 -3.71
CA HIS A 40 3.37 6.49 -2.55
C HIS A 40 2.70 5.10 -2.50
N VAL A 41 1.74 4.82 -3.39
CA VAL A 41 1.14 3.48 -3.49
C VAL A 41 2.20 2.49 -3.98
N ARG A 42 2.53 1.51 -3.14
CA ARG A 42 3.42 0.40 -3.47
C ARG A 42 2.64 -0.80 -4.00
N SER A 43 1.52 -1.12 -3.35
CA SER A 43 0.66 -2.22 -3.76
C SER A 43 -0.81 -1.95 -3.39
N TYR A 44 -1.71 -2.71 -3.99
CA TYR A 44 -3.12 -2.70 -3.62
C TYR A 44 -3.70 -4.10 -3.80
N SER A 45 -4.61 -4.48 -2.91
CA SER A 45 -5.23 -5.80 -2.89
C SER A 45 -6.70 -5.72 -2.51
N CYS A 46 -7.43 -6.77 -2.89
CA CYS A 46 -8.81 -6.96 -2.49
C CYS A 46 -8.89 -8.13 -1.53
N GLU A 47 -9.04 -7.83 -0.25
CA GLU A 47 -9.03 -8.83 0.80
C GLU A 47 -10.43 -9.14 1.33
N GLY A 48 -10.59 -10.31 1.93
CA GLY A 48 -11.86 -10.76 2.52
C GLY A 48 -12.74 -11.58 1.57
N ARG A 49 -13.87 -12.05 2.10
CA ARG A 49 -14.84 -12.88 1.37
C ARG A 49 -16.05 -12.05 0.96
N TRP A 50 -16.64 -12.36 -0.20
CA TRP A 50 -17.89 -11.72 -0.63
C TRP A 50 -18.99 -11.97 0.41
N PRO A 51 -19.84 -10.98 0.77
CA PRO A 51 -19.88 -9.59 0.29
C PRO A 51 -19.00 -8.60 1.08
N LYS A 52 -18.24 -9.07 2.08
CA LYS A 52 -17.38 -8.25 2.94
C LYS A 52 -15.93 -8.14 2.41
N ARG A 53 -15.76 -7.86 1.12
CA ARG A 53 -14.43 -7.55 0.58
C ARG A 53 -14.02 -6.13 0.94
N LYS A 54 -12.73 -5.88 1.18
CA LYS A 54 -12.15 -4.56 1.44
C LYS A 54 -11.00 -4.30 0.48
N CYS A 55 -10.89 -3.06 0.01
CA CYS A 55 -9.72 -2.63 -0.74
C CYS A 55 -8.63 -2.27 0.27
N VAL A 56 -7.45 -2.86 0.13
CA VAL A 56 -6.29 -2.55 0.97
C VAL A 56 -5.24 -1.89 0.09
N CYS A 57 -4.74 -0.74 0.51
CA CYS A 57 -3.68 0.02 -0.14
C CYS A 57 -2.43 -0.04 0.73
N GLU A 58 -1.31 -0.48 0.18
CA GLU A 58 0.00 -0.37 0.82
C GLU A 58 0.66 0.90 0.30
N ALA A 59 0.95 1.84 1.19
CA ALA A 59 1.61 3.09 0.85
C ALA A 59 2.90 3.25 1.66
N CYS A 60 3.99 3.60 0.98
CA CYS A 60 5.29 3.85 1.59
C CYS A 60 5.67 5.32 1.44
N TYR A 61 5.99 5.94 2.57
CA TYR A 61 6.47 7.31 2.61
C TYR A 61 7.96 7.29 2.92
N ASP A 62 8.74 7.96 2.09
CA ASP A 62 10.10 8.34 2.43
C ASP A 62 10.02 9.46 3.47
N ASN A 63 10.63 9.27 4.65
CA ASN A 63 10.85 10.35 5.61
C ASN A 63 11.85 11.38 5.05
#